data_AF-A0A369BW18-F1
#
_entry.id   AF-A0A369BW18-F1
#
_cell.length_a   1.000
_cell.length_b   1.000
_cell.length_c   1.000
_cell.angle_alpha   90.00
_cell.angle_beta   90.00
_cell.angle_gamma   90.00
#
_symmetry.space_group_name_H-M   'P 1'
#
loop_
_entity.id
_entity.type
_entity.pdbx_description
1 polymer ?
#
loop_
_entity_poly.entity_id
_entity_poly.type
_entity_poly.pdbx_seq_one_letter_code
_entity_poly.pdbx_strand_id
1 'polypeptide(L)' 'MPHEGIDMNETGVCVSQITNKLNMTQSTASQYLTMLQRAGLIKTKRIGKFTYYQRDEEAISQIADYFKQEI' A
#
# COMPACT_ATOMS: atom_id res chain seq x y z
N MET A 1 -20.59 6.99 3.24
CA MET A 1 -19.38 7.14 2.38
C MET A 1 -18.90 5.75 1.96
N PRO A 2 -18.18 5.52 0.84
CA PRO A 2 -17.85 4.16 0.36
C PRO A 2 -16.76 3.44 1.19
N HIS A 3 -16.70 3.72 2.50
CA HIS A 3 -15.70 3.21 3.44
C HIS A 3 -16.32 2.77 4.76
N GLU A 4 -17.65 2.73 4.86
CA GLU A 4 -18.35 2.29 6.07
C GLU A 4 -18.24 0.76 6.15
N GLY A 5 -17.41 0.26 7.06
CA GLY A 5 -17.25 -1.17 7.32
C GLY A 5 -16.09 -1.89 6.62
N ILE A 6 -15.11 -1.17 6.06
CA ILE A 6 -13.87 -1.81 5.59
C ILE A 6 -12.76 -1.59 6.62
N ASP A 7 -12.37 -2.66 7.31
CA ASP A 7 -11.21 -2.68 8.18
C ASP A 7 -9.94 -2.40 7.37
N MET A 8 -9.36 -1.22 7.60
CA MET A 8 -8.09 -0.80 6.97
C MET A 8 -6.94 -1.77 7.27
N ASN A 9 -7.04 -2.51 8.37
CA ASN A 9 -6.03 -3.48 8.78
C ASN A 9 -6.15 -4.79 7.97
N GLU A 10 -7.38 -5.27 7.70
CA GLU A 10 -7.61 -6.51 6.95
C GLU A 10 -7.65 -6.31 5.42
N THR A 11 -8.20 -5.19 4.97
CA THR A 11 -8.46 -4.95 3.54
C THR A 11 -7.44 -4.00 2.90
N GLY A 12 -6.78 -3.19 3.73
CA GLY A 12 -5.85 -2.16 3.28
C GLY A 12 -6.53 -0.79 3.10
N VAL A 13 -5.72 0.17 2.65
CA VAL A 13 -6.10 1.58 2.51
C VAL A 13 -6.30 1.94 1.04
N CYS A 14 -7.34 2.72 0.75
CA CYS A 14 -7.57 3.25 -0.59
C CYS A 14 -6.60 4.41 -0.86
N VAL A 15 -6.23 4.61 -2.14
CA VAL A 15 -5.36 5.72 -2.56
C VAL A 15 -5.83 7.07 -2.03
N SER A 16 -7.15 7.29 -1.95
CA SER A 16 -7.74 8.53 -1.43
C SER A 16 -7.46 8.75 0.07
N GLN A 17 -7.45 7.69 0.87
CA GLN A 17 -7.12 7.79 2.29
C GLN A 17 -5.63 8.05 2.49
N ILE A 18 -4.78 7.41 1.68
CA ILE A 18 -3.33 7.58 1.71
C ILE A 18 -2.96 9.03 1.36
N THR A 19 -3.55 9.59 0.30
CA THR A 19 -3.35 11.00 -0.07
C THR A 19 -3.78 11.97 1.01
N ASN A 20 -4.95 11.73 1.62
CA ASN A 20 -5.45 12.59 2.69
C ASN A 20 -4.55 12.53 3.92
N LYS A 21 -4.03 11.35 4.27
CA LYS A 21 -3.15 11.17 5.44
C LYS A 21 -1.75 11.74 5.20
N LEU A 22 -1.20 11.55 4.00
CA LEU A 22 0.15 11.96 3.65
C LEU A 22 0.23 13.38 3.07
N ASN A 23 -0.89 14.13 3.03
CA ASN A 23 -0.97 15.48 2.45
C ASN A 23 -0.31 15.58 1.07
N MET A 24 -0.55 14.58 0.21
CA MET A 24 0.02 14.51 -1.14
C MET A 24 -1.07 14.32 -2.20
N THR A 25 -0.73 14.59 -3.45
CA THR A 25 -1.66 14.41 -4.57
C THR A 25 -1.86 12.92 -4.90
N GLN A 26 -3.02 12.58 -5.47
CA GLN A 26 -3.37 11.22 -5.87
C GLN A 26 -2.39 10.62 -6.88
N SER A 27 -1.88 11.43 -7.79
CA SER A 27 -0.87 11.02 -8.76
C SER A 27 0.43 10.62 -8.06
N THR A 28 0.92 11.45 -7.13
CA THR A 28 2.13 11.18 -6.35
C THR A 28 1.98 9.93 -5.50
N ALA A 29 0.88 9.82 -4.73
CA ALA A 29 0.60 8.64 -3.93
C ALA A 29 0.53 7.37 -4.81
N SER A 30 -0.18 7.43 -5.94
CA SER A 30 -0.30 6.30 -6.87
C SER A 30 1.05 5.87 -7.45
N GLN A 31 1.93 6.81 -7.77
CA GLN A 31 3.29 6.50 -8.24
C GLN A 31 4.10 5.79 -7.16
N TYR A 32 4.12 6.31 -5.93
CA TYR A 32 4.83 5.67 -4.82
C TYR A 32 4.27 4.28 -4.53
N LEU A 33 2.95 4.11 -4.52
CA LEU A 33 2.31 2.81 -4.30
C LEU A 33 2.62 1.84 -5.44
N THR A 34 2.67 2.31 -6.69
CA THR A 34 3.09 1.48 -7.82
C THR A 34 4.54 1.04 -7.67
N MET A 35 5.42 1.94 -7.20
CA MET A 35 6.82 1.63 -6.96
C MET A 35 6.98 0.59 -5.84
N LEU A 36 6.28 0.76 -4.73
CA LEU A 36 6.25 -0.20 -3.62
C LEU A 36 5.67 -1.55 -4.05
N GLN A 37 4.61 -1.56 -4.87
CA GLN A 37 4.03 -2.79 -5.40
C GLN A 37 5.01 -3.50 -6.34
N ARG A 38 5.72 -2.75 -7.20
CA ARG A 38 6.75 -3.32 -8.09
C ARG A 38 7.95 -3.86 -7.31
N ALA A 39 8.27 -3.25 -6.17
CA ALA A 39 9.25 -3.76 -5.23
C ALA A 39 8.73 -4.97 -4.42
N GLY A 40 7.46 -5.36 -4.57
CA GLY A 40 6.86 -6.47 -3.82
C GLY A 40 6.51 -6.13 -2.37
N LEU A 41 6.71 -4.90 -1.91
CA LEU A 41 6.53 -4.50 -0.51
C LEU A 41 5.06 -4.35 -0.08
N ILE A 42 4.16 -4.16 -1.04
CA ILE A 42 2.73 -4.00 -0.79
C ILE A 42 1.91 -4.83 -1.77
N LYS A 43 0.80 -5.39 -1.29
CA LYS A 43 -0.21 -6.06 -2.10
C LYS A 43 -1.29 -5.06 -2.50
N THR A 44 -1.81 -5.22 -3.72
CA THR A 44 -2.98 -4.48 -4.18
C THR A 44 -4.18 -5.41 -4.28
N LYS A 45 -5.33 -4.94 -3.81
CA LYS A 45 -6.58 -5.69 -3.84
C LYS A 45 -7.65 -4.83 -4.46
N ARG A 46 -8.18 -5.27 -5.60
CA ARG A 46 -9.28 -4.57 -6.27
C ARG A 46 -10.61 -5.04 -5.70
N ILE A 47 -11.37 -4.11 -5.11
CA ILE A 47 -12.69 -4.38 -4.53
C ILE A 47 -13.69 -3.43 -5.18
N GLY A 48 -14.55 -4.00 -6.02
CA GLY A 48 -15.49 -3.23 -6.83
C GLY A 48 -14.78 -2.24 -7.76
N LYS A 49 -15.03 -0.95 -7.55
CA LYS A 49 -14.45 0.15 -8.35
C LYS A 49 -13.14 0.73 -7.78
N PHE A 50 -12.71 0.28 -6.60
CA PHE A 50 -11.56 0.85 -5.89
C PHE A 50 -10.42 -0.16 -5.74
N THR A 51 -9.19 0.34 -5.80
CA THR A 51 -7.98 -0.43 -5.50
C THR A 51 -7.52 -0.08 -4.10
N TYR A 52 -7.40 -1.11 -3.28
CA TYR A 52 -6.89 -1.06 -1.91
C TYR A 52 -5.45 -1.52 -1.90
N TYR A 53 -4.65 -0.93 -1.02
CA TYR A 53 -3.24 -1.22 -0.85
C TYR A 53 -3.00 -1.72 0.57
N GLN A 54 -2.33 -2.85 0.72
CA GLN A 54 -2.00 -3.45 2.02
C GLN A 54 -0.50 -3.74 2.07
N ARG A 55 0.10 -3.59 3.25
CA ARG A 55 1.50 -3.92 3.46
C ARG A 55 1.69 -5.43 3.44
N ASP A 56 2.73 -5.88 2.75
CA ASP A 56 3.14 -7.27 2.76
C ASP A 56 4.26 -7.44 3.79
N GLU A 57 3.92 -7.84 5.01
CA GLU A 57 4.94 -8.01 6.06
C GLU A 57 5.98 -9.07 5.70
N GLU A 58 5.60 -10.11 4.96
CA GLU A 58 6.56 -11.13 4.50
C GLU A 58 7.57 -10.54 3.52
N ALA A 59 7.11 -9.80 2.52
CA ALA A 59 8.00 -9.18 1.54
C ALA A 59 8.83 -8.03 2.14
N ILE A 60 8.25 -7.25 3.06
CA ILE A 60 8.99 -6.24 3.82
C ILE A 60 10.08 -6.92 4.65
N SER A 61 9.78 -8.04 5.30
CA SER A 61 10.78 -8.79 6.08
C SER A 61 11.87 -9.37 5.20
N GLN A 62 11.54 -9.91 4.02
CA GLN A 62 12.53 -10.41 3.06
C GLN A 62 13.44 -9.30 2.55
N ILE A 63 12.88 -8.14 2.21
CA ILE A 63 13.67 -6.99 1.75
C ILE A 63 14.51 -6.43 2.89
N ALA A 64 13.98 -6.34 4.11
CA ALA A 64 14.76 -5.90 5.27
C ALA A 64 15.92 -6.86 5.57
N ASP A 65 15.73 -8.16 5.37
CA ASP A 65 16.79 -9.16 5.49
C ASP A 65 17.83 -9.03 4.37
N TYR A 66 17.38 -8.83 3.13
CA TYR A 66 18.24 -8.55 1.97
C TYR A 66 19.13 -7.33 2.22
N PHE A 67 18.56 -6.21 2.70
CA PHE A 67 19.34 -5.02 3.06
C PHE A 67 20.26 -5.24 4.27
N LYS A 68 19.93 -6.15 5.18
CA LYS A 68 20.80 -6.53 6.31
C LYS A 68 21.98 -7.41 5.89
N GLN A 69 21.86 -8.17 4.81
CA GLN A 69 22.90 -9.06 4.30
C GLN A 69 23.94 -8.34 3.41
N GLU A 70 23.65 -7.13 2.91
CA GLU A 70 24.57 -6.32 2.08
C GLU A 70 25.17 -5.10 2.80
N ILE A 71 25.41 -5.17 4.13
CA ILE A 71 26.20 -4.16 4.87
C ILE A 71 27.20 -4.83 5.80
#